data_AF-A0A0K2RPC1-F1
#
_entry.id   AF-A0A0K2RPC1-F1
#
_cell.length_a   1.000
_cell.length_b   1.000
_cell.length_c   1.000
_cell.angle_alpha   90.00
_cell.angle_beta   90.00
_cell.angle_gamma   90.00
#
_symmetry.space_group_name_H-M   'P 1'
#
loop_
_entity.id
_entity.type
_entity.pdbx_description
1 polymer ?
#
loop_
_entity_poly.entity_id
_entity_poly.type
_entity_poly.pdbx_seq_one_letter_code
_entity_poly.pdbx_strand_id
1 'polypeptide(L)'
;MTLEQSALLDLLGQLKLTDVSDRIRSAAESLYQQLIEAEATAFIGAAPSERTDERTTQRNGTRHRTLSTTAGDLNLEIPKLRTGSFFRPCWSDAGAWTRPCTPS
;
A
#
# COMPACT_ATOMS: atom_id res chain seq x y z
N MET A 1 -25.08 20.84 -18.92
CA MET A 1 -23.64 20.82 -18.58
C MET A 1 -23.31 21.49 -17.24
N THR A 2 -24.27 21.77 -16.36
CA THR A 2 -24.04 22.48 -15.08
C THR A 2 -23.88 21.56 -13.87
N LEU A 3 -24.40 20.32 -13.93
CA LEU A 3 -24.33 19.35 -12.83
C LEU A 3 -22.90 18.91 -12.50
N GLU A 4 -22.07 18.70 -13.53
CA GLU A 4 -20.65 18.31 -13.38
C GLU A 4 -19.82 19.40 -12.70
N GLN A 5 -20.12 20.67 -12.97
CA GLN A 5 -19.36 21.79 -12.42
C GLN A 5 -19.68 22.03 -10.95
N SER A 6 -20.95 21.87 -10.54
CA SER A 6 -21.33 21.92 -9.13
C SER A 6 -20.74 20.77 -8.33
N ALA A 7 -20.72 19.55 -8.88
CA ALA A 7 -20.14 18.39 -8.22
C ALA A 7 -18.63 18.54 -7.98
N LEU A 8 -17.90 19.09 -8.97
CA LEU A 8 -16.47 19.36 -8.85
C LEU A 8 -16.17 20.42 -7.78
N LEU A 9 -16.95 21.51 -7.74
CA LEU A 9 -16.79 22.56 -6.72
C LEU A 9 -17.06 22.04 -5.30
N ASP A 10 -18.04 21.15 -5.15
CA ASP A 10 -18.36 20.54 -3.86
C ASP A 10 -17.22 19.60 -3.39
N LEU A 11 -16.66 18.81 -4.32
CA LEU A 11 -15.49 17.98 -4.06
C LEU A 11 -14.25 18.82 -3.69
N LEU A 12 -14.03 19.95 -4.37
CA LEU A 12 -12.98 20.92 -3.99
C LEU A 12 -13.23 21.55 -2.62
N GLY A 13 -14.48 21.81 -2.27
CA GLY A 13 -14.89 22.30 -0.95
C GLY A 13 -14.55 21.28 0.14
N GLN A 14 -14.93 20.02 -0.06
CA GLN A 14 -14.60 18.92 0.84
C GLN A 14 -13.09 18.73 0.99
N LEU A 15 -12.35 18.77 -0.13
CA LEU A 15 -10.89 18.74 -0.10
C LEU A 15 -10.34 19.88 0.75
N LYS A 16 -10.78 21.13 0.56
CA LYS A 16 -10.29 22.26 1.37
C LYS A 16 -10.58 22.12 2.87
N LEU A 17 -11.71 21.50 3.24
CA LEU A 17 -12.12 21.30 4.62
C LEU A 17 -11.36 20.18 5.34
N THR A 18 -10.87 19.18 4.61
CA THR A 18 -10.01 18.14 5.21
C THR A 18 -8.67 18.73 5.64
N ASP A 19 -8.15 18.34 6.80
CA ASP A 19 -6.84 18.82 7.26
C ASP A 19 -5.73 18.36 6.31
N VAL A 20 -4.74 19.23 6.08
CA VAL A 20 -3.60 18.92 5.20
C VAL A 20 -2.87 17.65 5.66
N SER A 21 -2.73 17.47 6.97
CA SER A 21 -2.12 16.28 7.57
C SER A 21 -2.89 15.00 7.23
N ASP A 22 -4.22 15.02 7.24
CA ASP A 22 -5.03 13.85 6.91
C ASP A 22 -4.98 13.53 5.41
N ARG A 23 -4.93 14.55 4.55
CA ARG A 23 -4.71 14.34 3.11
C ARG A 23 -3.35 13.69 2.84
N ILE A 24 -2.31 14.16 3.50
CA ILE A 24 -0.96 13.57 3.37
C ILE A 24 -0.95 12.13 3.89
N ARG A 25 -1.58 11.87 5.04
CA ARG A 25 -1.70 10.53 5.61
C ARG A 25 -2.41 9.58 4.65
N SER A 26 -3.57 9.97 4.12
CA SER A 26 -4.35 9.16 3.17
C SER A 26 -3.60 8.90 1.85
N ALA A 27 -2.92 9.92 1.32
CA ALA A 27 -2.09 9.77 0.13
C ALA A 27 -0.91 8.82 0.37
N ALA A 28 -0.24 8.94 1.52
CA ALA A 28 0.86 8.05 1.91
C ALA A 28 0.37 6.61 2.07
N GLU A 29 -0.74 6.39 2.78
CA GLU A 29 -1.34 5.06 2.96
C GLU A 29 -1.65 4.40 1.61
N SER A 30 -2.27 5.13 0.69
CA SER A 30 -2.58 4.66 -0.65
C SER A 30 -1.32 4.29 -1.44
N LEU A 31 -0.28 5.13 -1.36
CA LEU A 31 0.99 4.90 -2.06
C LEU A 31 1.72 3.67 -1.51
N TYR A 32 1.81 3.53 -0.18
CA TYR A 32 2.40 2.34 0.44
C TYR A 32 1.62 1.07 0.10
N GLN A 33 0.28 1.14 0.08
CA GLN A 33 -0.54 -0.01 -0.28
C GLN A 33 -0.27 -0.46 -1.73
N GLN A 34 -0.14 0.48 -2.66
CA GLN A 34 0.21 0.17 -4.06
C GLN A 34 1.62 -0.42 -4.20
N LEU A 35 2.59 0.08 -3.44
CA LEU A 35 3.95 -0.47 -3.44
C LEU A 35 3.98 -1.91 -2.91
N ILE A 36 3.28 -2.18 -1.79
CA ILE A 36 3.17 -3.53 -1.22
C ILE A 36 2.55 -4.49 -2.24
N GLU A 37 1.50 -4.04 -2.94
CA GLU A 37 0.80 -4.81 -3.95
C GLU A 37 1.68 -5.11 -5.17
N ALA A 38 2.46 -4.14 -5.63
CA ALA A 38 3.41 -4.29 -6.72
C ALA A 38 4.53 -5.28 -6.37
N GLU A 39 5.10 -5.18 -5.16
CA GLU A 39 6.14 -6.10 -4.71
C GLU A 39 5.61 -7.52 -4.52
N ALA A 40 4.40 -7.67 -3.96
CA ALA A 40 3.75 -8.98 -3.85
C ALA A 40 3.53 -9.62 -5.23
N THR A 41 3.13 -8.82 -6.22
CA THR A 41 2.94 -9.26 -7.61
C THR A 41 4.26 -9.69 -8.23
N ALA A 42 5.33 -8.90 -8.05
CA ALA A 42 6.67 -9.24 -8.54
C ALA A 42 7.22 -10.52 -7.88
N PHE A 43 6.99 -10.70 -6.57
CA PHE A 43 7.41 -11.90 -5.84
C PHE A 43 6.63 -13.15 -6.27
N ILE A 44 5.32 -13.02 -6.50
CA ILE A 44 4.48 -14.12 -6.98
C ILE A 44 4.78 -14.46 -8.45
N GLY A 45 5.21 -13.47 -9.24
CA GLY A 45 5.36 -13.58 -10.69
C GLY A 45 4.02 -13.50 -11.45
N ALA A 46 2.95 -13.06 -10.78
CA ALA A 46 1.60 -13.01 -11.36
C ALA A 46 0.73 -11.97 -10.67
N ALA A 47 -0.08 -11.23 -11.45
CA ALA A 47 -1.11 -10.34 -10.93
C ALA A 47 -2.30 -11.14 -10.33
N PRO A 48 -3.20 -10.49 -9.58
CA PRO A 48 -4.40 -11.11 -9.06
C PRO A 48 -5.23 -11.75 -10.19
N SER A 49 -5.56 -13.03 -10.03
CA SER A 49 -6.35 -13.81 -11.00
C SER A 49 -5.73 -14.00 -12.38
N GLU A 50 -4.48 -13.59 -12.59
CA GLU A 50 -3.75 -13.84 -13.84
C GLU A 50 -3.40 -15.34 -13.97
N ARG A 51 -3.29 -15.86 -15.19
CA ARG A 51 -2.79 -17.22 -15.43
C ARG A 51 -1.42 -17.11 -16.07
N THR A 52 -0.40 -17.60 -15.37
CA THR A 52 0.99 -17.61 -15.82
C THR A 52 1.69 -18.83 -15.24
N ASP A 53 2.60 -19.40 -16.03
CA ASP A 53 3.41 -20.55 -15.64
C ASP A 53 4.53 -20.16 -14.66
N GLU A 54 4.86 -18.87 -14.57
CA GLU A 54 5.87 -18.33 -13.64
C GLU A 54 5.34 -18.16 -12.21
N ARG A 55 4.04 -18.41 -11.98
CA ARG A 55 3.42 -18.21 -10.66
C ARG A 55 4.03 -19.16 -9.62
N THR A 56 4.62 -18.59 -8.58
CA THR A 56 5.26 -19.35 -7.50
C THR A 56 4.33 -19.67 -6.32
N THR A 57 3.38 -18.79 -6.01
CA THR A 57 2.50 -18.91 -4.85
C THR A 57 1.18 -18.16 -5.05
N GLN A 58 0.27 -18.24 -4.08
CA GLN A 58 -1.05 -17.59 -4.14
C GLN A 58 -1.30 -16.76 -2.88
N ARG A 59 -2.12 -15.72 -3.03
CA ARG A 59 -2.55 -14.88 -1.91
C ARG A 59 -3.68 -15.55 -1.12
N ASN A 60 -3.67 -15.36 0.20
CA ASN A 60 -4.62 -15.96 1.13
C ASN A 60 -5.11 -14.94 2.17
N GLY A 61 -5.77 -13.89 1.67
CA GLY A 61 -6.25 -12.78 2.48
C GLY A 61 -5.14 -11.80 2.90
N THR A 62 -5.44 -10.95 3.87
CA THR A 62 -4.57 -9.87 4.35
C THR A 62 -4.38 -9.92 5.87
N ARG A 63 -3.38 -9.20 6.39
CA ARG A 63 -3.25 -8.83 7.80
C ARG A 63 -3.13 -7.32 7.91
N HIS A 64 -3.79 -6.74 8.90
CA HIS A 64 -3.60 -5.33 9.23
C HIS A 64 -2.26 -5.11 9.93
N ARG A 65 -1.60 -4.02 9.60
CA ARG A 65 -0.40 -3.53 10.29
C ARG A 65 -0.42 -2.01 10.32
N THR A 66 -0.22 -1.44 11.49
CA THR A 66 -0.05 0.01 11.66
C THR A 66 1.44 0.36 11.52
N LEU A 67 1.75 1.36 10.70
CA LEU A 67 3.08 1.92 10.51
C LEU A 67 3.10 3.38 10.97
N SER A 68 3.85 3.67 12.02
CA SER A 68 4.00 5.04 12.52
C SER A 68 4.97 5.82 11.63
N THR A 69 4.49 6.92 11.05
CA THR A 69 5.27 7.82 10.20
C THR A 69 5.19 9.25 10.71
N THR A 70 5.98 10.17 10.15
CA THR A 70 5.88 11.59 10.47
C THR A 70 4.51 12.19 10.11
N ALA A 71 3.80 11.61 9.13
CA ALA A 71 2.44 12.01 8.76
C ALA A 71 1.35 11.40 9.69
N GLY A 72 1.77 10.64 10.71
CA GLY A 72 0.90 9.89 11.60
C GLY A 72 0.94 8.39 11.32
N ASP A 73 0.03 7.67 11.97
CA ASP A 73 -0.10 6.22 11.84
C ASP A 73 -0.84 5.85 10.55
N LEU A 74 -0.23 4.99 9.75
CA LEU A 74 -0.80 4.46 8.50
C LEU A 74 -1.33 3.05 8.74
N ASN A 75 -2.55 2.76 8.28
CA ASN A 75 -3.14 1.43 8.40
C ASN A 75 -2.94 0.66 7.10
N LEU A 76 -2.01 -0.28 7.08
CA LEU A 76 -1.64 -1.03 5.89
C LEU A 76 -2.21 -2.44 5.92
N GLU A 77 -2.61 -2.94 4.75
CA GLU A 77 -3.07 -4.31 4.57
C GLU A 77 -2.00 -5.14 3.85
N ILE A 78 -1.32 -5.99 4.61
CA ILE A 78 -0.25 -6.81 4.06
C ILE A 78 -0.85 -8.13 3.55
N PRO A 79 -0.69 -8.47 2.26
CA PRO A 79 -1.10 -9.75 1.70
C PRO A 79 -0.44 -10.92 2.44
N LYS A 80 -1.22 -11.96 2.74
CA LYS A 80 -0.71 -13.25 3.20
C LYS A 80 -0.47 -14.14 1.99
N LEU A 81 0.66 -14.81 1.95
CA LEU A 81 0.96 -15.81 0.93
C LEU A 81 0.70 -17.21 1.49
N ARG A 82 0.29 -18.15 0.64
CA ARG A 82 0.12 -19.57 1.02
C ARG A 82 1.44 -20.24 1.38
N THR A 83 2.51 -19.83 0.70
CA THR A 83 3.86 -20.34 0.89
C THR A 83 4.86 -19.20 0.75
N GLY A 84 5.79 -19.11 1.69
CA GLY A 84 6.77 -18.02 1.80
C GLY A 84 6.24 -16.78 2.53
N SER A 85 7.17 -15.89 2.92
CA SER A 85 6.86 -14.55 3.43
C SER A 85 7.67 -13.54 2.62
N PHE A 86 6.99 -12.67 1.87
CA PHE A 86 7.65 -11.61 1.10
C PHE A 86 7.91 -10.36 1.96
N PHE A 87 7.03 -10.09 2.92
CA PHE A 87 7.14 -8.93 3.80
C PHE A 87 8.25 -9.17 4.84
N ARG A 88 9.41 -8.53 4.65
CA ARG A 88 10.56 -8.66 5.56
C ARG A 88 10.45 -7.71 6.75
N PRO A 89 10.91 -8.13 7.95
CA PRO A 89 10.87 -7.29 9.14
C PRO A 89 11.78 -6.07 9.07
N CYS A 90 12.80 -6.01 8.19
CA CYS A 90 13.69 -4.84 8.15
C CYS A 90 12.97 -3.53 7.77
N TRP A 91 11.76 -3.61 7.20
CA TRP A 91 10.89 -2.45 6.98
C TRP A 91 10.18 -1.95 8.25
N SER A 92 10.41 -2.57 9.41
CA SER A 92 9.87 -2.09 10.69
C SER A 92 10.63 -0.92 11.27
N ASP A 93 11.88 -0.72 10.86
CA ASP A 93 12.76 0.24 11.50
C ASP A 93 12.83 1.52 10.66
N ALA A 94 12.37 2.63 11.25
CA ALA A 94 12.50 3.95 10.67
C ALA A 94 13.99 4.28 10.46
N GLY A 95 14.51 4.02 9.25
CA GLY A 95 15.92 4.21 8.89
C GLY A 95 16.57 3.09 8.08
N ALA A 96 15.88 1.96 7.82
CA ALA A 96 16.45 0.80 7.15
C ALA A 96 16.61 0.92 5.60
N TRP A 97 16.25 2.07 5.00
CA TRP A 97 16.24 2.30 3.55
C TRP A 97 17.61 2.13 2.86
N THR A 98 18.70 2.07 3.61
CA THR A 98 20.09 2.00 3.08
C THR A 98 20.73 0.62 3.18
N ARG A 99 20.07 -0.41 3.73
CA ARG A 99 20.69 -1.73 3.94
C ARG A 99 20.15 -2.76 2.94
N PRO A 100 21.03 -3.44 2.16
CA PRO A 100 20.59 -4.50 1.27
C PRO A 100 20.03 -5.67 2.08
N CYS A 101 18.84 -6.13 1.69
CA CYS A 101 18.19 -7.29 2.27
C CYS A 101 18.96 -8.56 1.92
N THR A 102 19.86 -9.02 2.79
CA THR A 102 20.49 -10.33 2.60
C THR A 102 19.49 -11.45 2.86
N PRO A 103 19.40 -12.45 1.97
CA PRO A 103 18.62 -13.65 2.23
C PRO A 103 19.31 -14.50 3.31
N SER A 104 18.49 -15.06 4.20
CA SER A 104 18.83 -16.18 5.08
C SER A 104 18.09 -17.40 4.56
#